data_AF-A0A6N8F7W7-F1
#
_entry.id   AF-A0A6N8F7W7-F1
#
_cell.length_a   1.000
_cell.length_b   1.000
_cell.length_c   1.000
_cell.angle_alpha   90.00
_cell.angle_beta   90.00
_cell.angle_gamma   90.00
#
_symmetry.space_group_name_H-M   'P 1'
#
loop_
_entity.id
_entity.type
_entity.pdbx_description
1 polymer ?
#
loop_
_entity_poly.entity_id
_entity_poly.type
_entity_poly.pdbx_seq_one_letter_code
_entity_poly.pdbx_strand_id
1 'polypeptide(L)'
;MSCNKNRGFTLIEMLVTLAIIGILASVIYPSYTRYVVSSYRAQAQADMLEFATAMEKHKATTFSYKGAAGSKSSPSDTGEPWVFVGHSPADGAAADRRYTLTIEAVANNGRSYEIKATPKHTGSSDPMADGMMSIFSDGRKAYDADKDGAYAADEYCWSC
;
A
#
# COMPACT_ATOMS: atom_id res chain seq x y z
N MET A 1 56.40 21.28 -24.09
CA MET A 1 55.18 20.47 -24.34
C MET A 1 55.24 19.24 -23.46
N SER A 2 54.59 19.27 -22.30
CA SER A 2 54.48 18.09 -21.43
C SER A 2 53.30 17.25 -21.93
N CYS A 3 53.59 16.07 -22.48
CA CYS A 3 52.56 15.13 -22.92
C CYS A 3 52.06 14.38 -21.68
N ASN A 4 50.86 14.75 -21.23
CA ASN A 4 50.18 14.02 -20.16
C ASN A 4 49.90 12.60 -20.63
N LYS A 5 50.51 11.63 -19.95
CA LYS A 5 50.34 10.20 -20.21
C LYS A 5 48.94 9.82 -19.71
N ASN A 6 47.94 9.87 -20.59
CA ASN A 6 46.59 9.40 -20.30
C ASN A 6 46.67 7.92 -19.91
N ARG A 7 46.51 7.62 -18.62
CA ARG A 7 46.40 6.26 -18.11
C ARG A 7 44.99 5.77 -18.42
N GLY A 8 44.87 4.90 -19.42
CA GLY A 8 43.64 4.17 -19.72
C GLY A 8 43.51 2.93 -18.83
N PHE A 9 42.27 2.51 -18.57
CA PHE A 9 41.97 1.26 -17.88
C PHE A 9 42.34 0.05 -18.72
N THR A 10 42.81 -1.01 -18.07
CA THR A 10 43.10 -2.28 -18.73
C THR A 10 41.82 -3.12 -18.91
N LEU A 11 41.82 -4.01 -19.91
CA LEU A 11 40.72 -4.97 -20.13
C LEU A 11 40.48 -5.87 -18.90
N ILE A 12 41.55 -6.23 -18.20
CA ILE A 12 41.46 -7.05 -16.99
C ILE A 12 40.83 -6.27 -15.81
N GLU A 13 41.14 -4.99 -15.65
CA GLU A 13 40.48 -4.13 -14.64
C GLU A 13 38.98 -4.01 -14.90
N MET A 14 38.58 -3.87 -16.16
CA MET A 14 37.17 -3.84 -16.53
C MET A 14 36.47 -5.18 -16.27
N LEU A 15 37.15 -6.31 -16.48
CA LEU A 15 36.58 -7.64 -16.23
C LEU A 15 36.38 -7.88 -14.72
N VAL A 16 37.35 -7.47 -13.89
CA VAL A 16 37.25 -7.56 -12.42
C VAL A 16 36.19 -6.59 -11.87
N THR A 17 36.12 -5.35 -12.37
CA THR A 17 35.09 -4.40 -11.91
C THR A 17 33.68 -4.85 -12.28
N LEU A 18 33.45 -5.38 -13.49
CA LEU A 18 32.14 -5.94 -13.86
C LEU A 18 31.80 -7.18 -13.02
N ALA A 19 32.77 -8.03 -12.71
CA ALA A 19 32.56 -9.17 -11.81
C ALA A 19 32.13 -8.72 -10.40
N ILE A 20 32.78 -7.69 -9.84
CA ILE A 20 32.41 -7.12 -8.54
C ILE A 20 31.01 -6.49 -8.59
N ILE A 21 30.70 -5.69 -9.63
CA ILE A 21 29.38 -5.08 -9.80
C ILE A 21 28.29 -6.15 -9.93
N GLY A 22 28.55 -7.24 -10.66
CA GLY A 22 27.60 -8.36 -10.80
C GLY A 22 27.29 -9.05 -9.47
N ILE A 23 28.31 -9.26 -8.62
CA ILE A 23 28.13 -9.83 -7.27
C ILE A 23 27.31 -8.84 -6.41
N LEU A 24 27.66 -7.55 -6.40
CA LEU A 24 26.96 -6.54 -5.62
C LEU A 24 25.49 -6.37 -6.04
N ALA A 25 25.22 -6.38 -7.35
CA ALA A 25 23.87 -6.23 -7.90
C ALA A 25 22.93 -7.35 -7.42
N SER A 26 23.44 -8.57 -7.25
CA SER A 26 22.64 -9.71 -6.79
C SER A 26 22.15 -9.59 -5.34
N VAL A 27 22.90 -8.89 -4.47
CA VAL A 27 22.56 -8.70 -3.06
C VAL A 27 21.67 -7.48 -2.83
N ILE A 28 21.88 -6.41 -3.60
CA ILE A 28 21.23 -5.10 -3.38
C ILE A 28 19.76 -5.11 -3.85
N TYR A 29 19.46 -5.76 -4.98
CA TYR A 29 18.14 -5.69 -5.62
C TYR A 29 16.96 -6.10 -4.72
N PRO A 30 16.96 -7.27 -4.03
CA PRO A 30 15.82 -7.67 -3.21
C PRO A 30 15.61 -6.82 -1.95
N SER A 31 16.66 -6.18 -1.44
CA SER A 31 16.57 -5.37 -0.22
C SER A 31 15.86 -4.03 -0.48
N TYR A 32 16.08 -3.44 -1.66
CA TYR A 32 15.47 -2.17 -2.03
C TYR A 32 13.94 -2.29 -2.23
N THR A 33 13.48 -3.37 -2.87
CA THR A 33 12.04 -3.59 -3.12
C THR A 33 11.26 -3.74 -1.83
N ARG A 34 11.81 -4.44 -0.83
CA ARG A 34 11.18 -4.60 0.49
C ARG A 34 11.01 -3.28 1.23
N TYR A 35 12.03 -2.43 1.22
CA TYR A 35 11.96 -1.10 1.84
C TYR A 35 10.86 -0.24 1.20
N VAL A 36 10.82 -0.21 -0.13
CA VAL A 36 9.81 0.55 -0.88
C VAL A 36 8.39 0.05 -0.59
N VAL A 37 8.17 -1.27 -0.59
CA VAL A 37 6.86 -1.87 -0.25
C VAL A 37 6.46 -1.50 1.18
N SER A 38 7.38 -1.62 2.14
CA SER A 38 7.09 -1.25 3.54
C SER A 38 6.74 0.23 3.71
N SER A 39 7.38 1.12 2.94
CA SER A 39 7.08 2.55 2.94
C SER A 39 5.67 2.82 2.41
N TYR A 40 5.29 2.19 1.30
CA TYR A 40 3.93 2.34 0.75
C TYR A 40 2.87 1.72 1.66
N ARG A 41 3.18 0.61 2.34
CA ARG A 41 2.29 0.01 3.33
C ARG A 41 2.06 0.95 4.51
N ALA A 42 3.13 1.52 5.06
CA ALA A 42 3.03 2.50 6.15
C ALA A 42 2.21 3.73 5.73
N GLN A 43 2.37 4.18 4.49
CA GLN A 43 1.57 5.27 3.93
C GLN A 43 0.10 4.88 3.78
N ALA A 44 -0.21 3.69 3.29
CA ALA A 44 -1.58 3.19 3.20
C ALA A 44 -2.22 3.06 4.59
N GLN A 45 -1.48 2.62 5.61
CA GLN A 45 -1.95 2.57 6.99
C GLN A 45 -2.30 3.97 7.52
N ALA A 46 -1.50 4.99 7.20
CA ALA A 46 -1.80 6.37 7.56
C ALA A 46 -3.07 6.87 6.84
N ASP A 47 -3.16 6.67 5.53
CA ASP A 47 -4.32 7.06 4.72
C ASP A 47 -5.60 6.35 5.21
N MET A 48 -5.52 5.09 5.62
CA MET A 48 -6.65 4.34 6.21
C MET A 48 -7.12 4.93 7.54
N LEU A 49 -6.24 5.48 8.38
CA LEU A 49 -6.63 6.14 9.62
C LEU A 49 -7.33 7.48 9.35
N GLU A 50 -6.88 8.21 8.34
CA GLU A 50 -7.56 9.42 7.87
C GLU A 50 -8.92 9.10 7.26
N PHE A 51 -9.02 8.01 6.50
CA PHE A 51 -10.28 7.52 5.96
C PHE A 51 -11.24 7.10 7.09
N ALA A 52 -10.78 6.36 8.10
CA ALA A 52 -11.59 6.06 9.28
C ALA A 52 -12.11 7.33 9.97
N THR A 53 -11.28 8.38 10.03
CA THR A 53 -11.70 9.69 10.54
C THR A 53 -12.77 10.35 9.65
N ALA A 54 -12.66 10.22 8.33
CA ALA A 54 -13.70 10.69 7.40
C ALA A 54 -15.03 9.93 7.57
N MET A 55 -14.98 8.62 7.85
CA MET A 55 -16.16 7.82 8.18
C MET A 55 -16.85 8.31 9.46
N GLU A 56 -16.09 8.66 10.51
CA GLU A 56 -16.66 9.25 11.73
C GLU A 56 -17.30 10.62 11.47
N LYS A 57 -16.67 11.46 10.65
CA LYS A 57 -17.24 12.76 10.24
C LYS A 57 -18.55 12.59 9.49
N HIS A 58 -18.62 11.66 8.54
CA HIS A 58 -19.85 11.35 7.81
C HIS A 58 -20.97 10.97 8.78
N LYS A 59 -20.72 9.99 9.65
CA LYS A 59 -21.68 9.55 10.66
C LYS A 59 -22.09 10.67 11.62
N ALA A 60 -21.21 11.60 11.97
CA ALA A 60 -21.58 12.74 12.82
C ALA A 60 -22.66 13.64 12.17
N THR A 61 -22.74 13.65 10.83
CA THR A 61 -23.73 14.45 10.08
C THR A 61 -24.96 13.67 9.65
N THR A 62 -24.81 12.37 9.35
CA THR A 62 -25.89 11.52 8.81
C THR A 62 -26.45 10.53 9.85
N PHE A 63 -25.85 10.47 11.04
CA PHE A 63 -26.14 9.51 12.11
C PHE A 63 -25.91 8.04 11.72
N SER A 64 -25.24 7.77 10.59
CA SER A 64 -25.02 6.42 10.05
C SER A 64 -23.76 6.37 9.18
N TYR A 65 -23.08 5.23 9.10
CA TYR A 65 -22.01 5.02 8.12
C TYR A 65 -22.53 4.72 6.71
N LYS A 66 -23.84 4.48 6.56
CA LYS A 66 -24.47 4.22 5.26
C LYS A 66 -24.36 5.41 4.32
N GLY A 67 -24.33 5.14 3.02
CA GLY A 67 -24.26 6.15 1.98
C GLY A 67 -22.92 6.90 1.91
N ALA A 68 -21.83 6.31 2.40
CA ALA A 68 -20.48 6.91 2.36
C ALA A 68 -19.68 6.55 1.09
N ALA A 69 -20.18 5.61 0.29
CA ALA A 69 -19.59 5.18 -0.98
C ALA A 69 -20.38 5.68 -2.21
N GLY A 70 -19.85 5.41 -3.39
CA GLY A 70 -20.45 5.80 -4.66
C GLY A 70 -20.15 7.26 -4.98
N SER A 71 -21.19 8.07 -5.17
CA SER A 71 -21.04 9.51 -5.38
C SER A 71 -22.00 10.27 -4.47
N LYS A 72 -21.70 11.55 -4.23
CA LYS A 72 -22.56 12.40 -3.40
C LYS A 72 -24.01 12.48 -3.90
N SER A 73 -24.22 12.39 -5.22
CA SER A 73 -25.55 12.45 -5.86
C SER A 73 -26.25 11.09 -5.95
N SER A 74 -25.49 9.99 -5.86
CA SER A 74 -25.97 8.61 -5.90
C SER A 74 -25.15 7.78 -4.91
N PRO A 75 -25.46 7.90 -3.60
CA PRO A 75 -24.68 7.25 -2.55
C PRO A 75 -24.94 5.74 -2.52
N SER A 76 -23.91 4.98 -2.17
CA SER A 76 -23.95 3.55 -1.85
C SER A 76 -23.34 3.29 -0.47
N ASP A 77 -23.60 2.10 0.07
CA ASP A 77 -23.08 1.70 1.38
C ASP A 77 -21.64 1.16 1.29
N THR A 78 -21.26 0.55 0.16
CA THR A 78 -19.96 -0.09 -0.06
C THR A 78 -19.37 0.30 -1.42
N GLY A 79 -18.07 0.04 -1.61
CA GLY A 79 -17.30 0.34 -2.81
C GLY A 79 -16.41 1.57 -2.68
N GLU A 80 -16.22 2.29 -3.78
CA GLU A 80 -15.41 3.51 -3.84
C GLU A 80 -15.97 4.59 -2.90
N PRO A 81 -15.18 5.16 -1.98
CA PRO A 81 -15.66 6.21 -1.10
C PRO A 81 -15.85 7.54 -1.84
N TRP A 82 -16.93 8.27 -1.51
CA TRP A 82 -17.01 9.70 -1.87
C TRP A 82 -16.60 10.62 -0.70
N VAL A 83 -16.50 10.04 0.51
CA VAL A 83 -16.11 10.74 1.74
C VAL A 83 -14.59 10.85 1.92
N PHE A 84 -13.81 10.10 1.14
CA PHE A 84 -12.35 10.06 1.15
C PHE A 84 -11.83 9.66 -0.24
N VAL A 85 -10.52 9.75 -0.47
CA VAL A 85 -9.89 9.29 -1.73
C VAL A 85 -9.76 7.76 -1.75
N GLY A 86 -10.18 7.10 -2.83
CA GLY A 86 -10.17 5.63 -2.93
C GLY A 86 -8.82 5.01 -3.29
N HIS A 87 -7.70 5.69 -3.01
CA HIS A 87 -6.37 5.16 -3.28
C HIS A 87 -5.32 5.65 -2.29
N SER A 88 -4.26 4.87 -2.14
CA SER A 88 -3.04 5.27 -1.44
C SER A 88 -1.82 5.17 -2.35
N PRO A 89 -0.88 6.14 -2.33
CA PRO A 89 -0.91 7.38 -1.55
C PRO A 89 -2.09 8.30 -1.87
N ALA A 90 -2.70 8.92 -0.85
CA ALA A 90 -3.82 9.84 -1.01
C ALA A 90 -3.46 11.05 -1.88
N ASP A 91 -2.28 11.64 -1.65
CA ASP A 91 -1.75 12.81 -2.37
C ASP A 91 -0.85 12.45 -3.57
N GLY A 92 -0.76 11.17 -3.92
CA GLY A 92 0.14 10.67 -4.96
C GLY A 92 -0.40 10.81 -6.38
N ALA A 93 0.51 10.87 -7.37
CA ALA A 93 0.13 10.77 -8.77
C ALA A 93 -0.45 9.38 -9.08
N ALA A 94 -1.24 9.26 -10.15
CA ALA A 94 -1.88 7.99 -10.52
C ALA A 94 -0.90 6.83 -10.73
N ALA A 95 0.34 7.13 -11.14
CA ALA A 95 1.42 6.15 -11.31
C ALA A 95 1.94 5.59 -9.97
N ASP A 96 1.83 6.36 -8.88
CA ASP A 96 2.35 6.01 -7.56
C ASP A 96 1.33 5.27 -6.70
N ARG A 97 0.06 5.21 -7.13
CA ARG A 97 -1.01 4.50 -6.43
C ARG A 97 -0.68 3.01 -6.30
N ARG A 98 -0.50 2.56 -5.06
CA ARG A 98 -0.17 1.17 -4.72
C ARG A 98 -1.34 0.40 -4.12
N TYR A 99 -2.26 1.10 -3.47
CA TYR A 99 -3.46 0.49 -2.89
C TYR A 99 -4.72 1.17 -3.41
N THR A 100 -5.76 0.37 -3.60
CA THR A 100 -7.14 0.84 -3.75
C THR A 100 -7.80 0.78 -2.36
N LEU A 101 -8.42 1.87 -1.94
CA LEU A 101 -9.11 1.99 -0.65
C LEU A 101 -10.61 1.94 -0.88
N THR A 102 -11.30 0.99 -0.26
CA THR A 102 -12.75 0.81 -0.42
C THR A 102 -13.45 0.68 0.92
N ILE A 103 -14.75 0.99 0.92
CA ILE A 103 -15.65 0.57 1.98
C ILE A 103 -16.09 -0.85 1.65
N GLU A 104 -15.57 -1.83 2.36
CA GLU A 104 -15.84 -3.24 2.10
C GLU A 104 -17.24 -3.63 2.59
N ALA A 105 -17.56 -3.21 3.81
CA ALA A 105 -18.82 -3.56 4.45
C ALA A 105 -19.33 -2.42 5.33
N VAL A 106 -20.65 -2.27 5.35
CA VAL A 106 -21.38 -1.48 6.34
C VAL A 106 -22.50 -2.35 6.88
N ALA A 107 -22.63 -2.44 8.20
CA ALA A 107 -23.68 -3.25 8.79
C ALA A 107 -25.08 -2.72 8.43
N ASN A 108 -26.08 -3.60 8.41
CA ASN A 108 -27.46 -3.23 8.09
C ASN A 108 -28.03 -2.12 8.99
N ASN A 109 -27.58 -2.05 10.25
CA ASN A 109 -27.94 -1.01 11.21
C ASN A 109 -27.19 0.32 10.99
N GLY A 110 -26.20 0.37 10.09
CA GLY A 110 -25.39 1.55 9.79
C GLY A 110 -24.40 1.94 10.89
N ARG A 111 -24.12 1.06 11.86
CA ARG A 111 -23.34 1.39 13.07
C ARG A 111 -21.93 0.81 13.10
N SER A 112 -21.58 -0.03 12.12
CA SER A 112 -20.23 -0.56 11.98
C SER A 112 -19.84 -0.63 10.51
N TYR A 113 -18.55 -0.52 10.25
CA TYR A 113 -17.97 -0.59 8.92
C TYR A 113 -16.66 -1.38 8.94
N GLU A 114 -16.26 -1.80 7.75
CA GLU A 114 -14.92 -2.25 7.41
C GLU A 114 -14.47 -1.45 6.19
N ILE A 115 -13.31 -0.80 6.30
CA ILE A 115 -12.61 -0.26 5.14
C ILE A 115 -11.41 -1.14 4.84
N LYS A 116 -11.14 -1.36 3.55
CA LYS A 116 -10.13 -2.29 3.05
C LYS A 116 -9.18 -1.56 2.11
N ALA A 117 -7.89 -1.82 2.27
CA ALA A 117 -6.86 -1.43 1.33
C ALA A 117 -6.40 -2.68 0.57
N THR A 118 -6.71 -2.74 -0.72
CA THR A 118 -6.31 -3.84 -1.60
C THR A 118 -5.09 -3.41 -2.41
N PRO A 119 -3.98 -4.14 -2.35
CA PRO A 119 -2.79 -3.81 -3.13
C PRO A 119 -3.08 -4.00 -4.63
N LYS A 120 -2.50 -3.12 -5.45
CA LYS A 120 -2.58 -3.20 -6.92
C LYS A 120 -1.78 -4.37 -7.49
N HIS A 121 -0.75 -4.79 -6.78
CA HIS A 121 0.13 -5.90 -7.14
C HIS A 121 -0.27 -7.11 -6.29
N THR A 122 -1.00 -8.05 -6.88
CA THR A 122 -1.49 -9.27 -6.23
C THR A 122 -0.85 -10.49 -6.89
N GLY A 123 0.14 -11.10 -6.23
CA GLY A 123 0.79 -12.31 -6.74
C GLY A 123 2.13 -12.58 -6.06
N SER A 124 2.31 -13.78 -5.52
CA SER A 124 3.53 -14.18 -4.79
C SER A 124 4.83 -14.12 -5.63
N SER A 125 4.71 -14.13 -6.95
CA SER A 125 5.81 -13.96 -7.90
C SER A 125 6.17 -12.51 -8.22
N ASP A 126 5.33 -11.53 -7.83
CA ASP A 126 5.62 -10.12 -8.00
C ASP A 126 6.48 -9.62 -6.81
N PRO A 127 7.70 -9.09 -7.06
CA PRO A 127 8.56 -8.55 -6.00
C PRO A 127 7.94 -7.36 -5.23
N MET A 128 6.86 -6.76 -5.76
CA MET A 128 6.10 -5.67 -5.15
C MET A 128 4.75 -6.10 -4.57
N ALA A 129 4.41 -7.40 -4.58
CA ALA A 129 3.16 -7.85 -4.01
C ALA A 129 3.12 -7.67 -2.50
N ASP A 130 2.01 -7.10 -2.03
CA ASP A 130 1.70 -6.92 -0.63
C ASP A 130 0.38 -7.63 -0.28
N GLY A 131 0.05 -7.69 1.01
CA GLY A 131 -1.23 -8.18 1.52
C GLY A 131 -2.31 -7.11 1.56
N MET A 132 -3.59 -7.52 1.65
CA MET A 132 -4.63 -6.54 1.97
C MET A 132 -4.58 -6.14 3.45
N MET A 133 -5.07 -4.94 3.73
CA MET A 133 -5.24 -4.44 5.10
C MET A 133 -6.68 -4.02 5.31
N SER A 134 -7.20 -4.22 6.51
CA SER A 134 -8.51 -3.70 6.92
C SER A 134 -8.39 -2.92 8.24
N ILE A 135 -9.28 -1.94 8.41
CA ILE A 135 -9.60 -1.36 9.72
C ILE A 135 -11.11 -1.36 9.90
N PHE A 136 -11.52 -1.72 11.10
CA PHE A 136 -12.92 -1.85 11.50
C PHE A 136 -13.33 -0.63 12.32
N SER A 137 -14.64 -0.35 12.38
CA SER A 137 -15.19 0.77 13.16
C SER A 137 -14.93 0.69 14.67
N ASP A 138 -14.54 -0.48 15.19
CA ASP A 138 -14.16 -0.70 16.58
C ASP A 138 -12.64 -0.49 16.83
N GLY A 139 -11.89 -0.10 15.81
CA GLY A 139 -10.46 0.13 15.86
C GLY A 139 -9.60 -1.12 15.69
N ARG A 140 -10.21 -2.31 15.54
CA ARG A 140 -9.45 -3.51 15.14
C ARG A 140 -8.82 -3.28 13.77
N LYS A 141 -7.67 -3.90 13.58
CA LYS A 141 -6.86 -3.83 12.37
C LYS A 141 -6.63 -5.25 11.89
N ALA A 142 -6.50 -5.44 10.59
CA ALA A 142 -6.09 -6.72 10.03
C ALA A 142 -5.12 -6.50 8.87
N TYR A 143 -4.19 -7.43 8.69
CA TYR A 143 -3.24 -7.47 7.59
C TYR A 143 -3.05 -8.92 7.15
N ASP A 144 -3.34 -9.20 5.89
CA ASP A 144 -3.16 -10.49 5.26
C ASP A 144 -1.67 -10.70 4.96
N ALA A 145 -0.96 -11.34 5.88
CA ALA A 145 0.49 -11.49 5.81
C ALA A 145 0.88 -12.55 4.79
N ASP A 146 0.08 -13.61 4.66
CA ASP A 146 0.34 -14.74 3.78
C ASP A 146 -0.21 -14.58 2.36
N LYS A 147 -1.06 -13.57 2.16
CA LYS A 147 -1.65 -13.13 0.88
C LYS A 147 -2.66 -14.13 0.33
N ASP A 148 -3.38 -14.83 1.21
CA ASP A 148 -4.37 -15.83 0.82
C ASP A 148 -5.77 -15.24 0.53
N GLY A 149 -5.97 -13.95 0.81
CA GLY A 149 -7.26 -13.27 0.58
C GLY A 149 -8.25 -13.39 1.74
N ALA A 150 -7.84 -13.95 2.88
CA ALA A 150 -8.57 -13.99 4.15
C ALA A 150 -7.75 -13.38 5.29
N TYR A 151 -8.35 -13.31 6.49
CA TYR A 151 -7.64 -12.94 7.71
C TYR A 151 -7.72 -14.10 8.71
N ALA A 152 -6.59 -14.72 9.01
CA ALA A 152 -6.44 -15.68 10.09
C ALA A 152 -6.53 -15.00 11.47
N ALA A 153 -6.63 -15.82 12.53
CA ALA A 153 -6.80 -15.31 13.89
C ALA A 153 -5.60 -14.46 14.38
N ASP A 154 -4.40 -14.77 13.89
CA ASP A 154 -3.15 -14.07 14.17
C ASP A 154 -2.91 -12.85 13.25
N GLU A 155 -3.77 -12.63 12.27
CA GLU A 155 -3.67 -11.54 11.30
C GLU A 155 -4.50 -10.30 11.67
N TYR A 156 -5.15 -10.31 12.84
CA TYR A 156 -5.88 -9.15 13.39
C TYR A 156 -4.95 -8.10 14.02
N CYS A 157 -3.95 -7.69 13.25
CA CYS A 157 -3.01 -6.63 13.56
C CYS A 157 -2.33 -6.17 12.26
N TRP A 158 -1.77 -4.95 12.26
CA TRP A 158 -0.97 -4.47 11.11
C TRP A 158 0.53 -4.80 11.21
N SER A 159 0.98 -5.23 12.39
CA SER A 159 2.39 -5.52 12.69
C SER A 159 2.48 -6.45 13.91
N CYS A 160 1.91 -7.64 13.79
CA CYS A 160 2.45 -8.82 14.47
C CYS A 160 3.60 -9.37 13.61
#